data_AF-A0AAV6AA54-F1
#
_entry.id   AF-A0AAV6AA54-F1
#
_cell.length_a   1.000
_cell.length_b   1.000
_cell.length_c   1.000
_cell.angle_alpha   90.00
_cell.angle_beta   90.00
_cell.angle_gamma   90.00
#
_symmetry.space_group_name_H-M   'P 1'
#
loop_
_entity.id
_entity.type
_entity.pdbx_description
1 polymer ?
#
loop_
_entity_poly.entity_id
_entity_poly.type
_entity_poly.pdbx_seq_one_letter_code
_entity_poly.pdbx_strand_id
1 'polypeptide(L)'
;MCTILIHALAVMAAVNVVRRERRLGRVGSSFWIDLGIVVAAVSCALAAHLVEIALWALLFMICGEFSAFGNAFNHSAVNYTTLGNDNVIMSPSWRLLGPLEAANGALMFGVSTAMIFTVIQRMVQTRYVDLRE
;
A
#
# COMPACT_ATOMS: atom_id res chain seq x y z
N MET A 1 -3.24 7.12 -12.53
CA MET A 1 -4.67 6.76 -12.69
C MET A 1 -4.90 5.27 -12.47
N CYS A 2 -4.29 4.38 -13.25
CA CYS A 2 -4.41 2.92 -13.03
C CYS A 2 -3.90 2.47 -11.65
N THR A 3 -2.77 3.01 -11.18
CA THR A 3 -2.20 2.74 -9.84
C THR A 3 -3.19 3.09 -8.72
N ILE A 4 -3.83 4.26 -8.81
CA ILE A 4 -4.82 4.72 -7.84
C ILE A 4 -6.04 3.80 -7.81
N LEU A 5 -6.53 3.35 -8.96
CA LEU A 5 -7.65 2.40 -9.03
C LEU A 5 -7.30 1.05 -8.42
N ILE A 6 -6.10 0.55 -8.69
CA ILE A 6 -5.59 -0.71 -8.11
C ILE A 6 -5.49 -0.58 -6.58
N HIS A 7 -4.94 0.54 -6.09
CA HIS A 7 -4.83 0.79 -4.67
C HIS A 7 -6.20 0.90 -4.01
N ALA A 8 -7.14 1.62 -4.62
CA ALA A 8 -8.51 1.74 -4.13
C ALA A 8 -9.21 0.38 -4.06
N LEU A 9 -9.03 -0.48 -5.06
CA LEU A 9 -9.57 -1.85 -5.05
C LEU A 9 -8.94 -2.69 -3.93
N ALA A 10 -7.63 -2.60 -3.72
CA ALA A 10 -6.94 -3.31 -2.63
C ALA A 10 -7.44 -2.85 -1.25
N VAL A 11 -7.60 -1.53 -1.06
CA VAL A 11 -8.16 -0.95 0.17
C VAL A 11 -9.61 -1.42 0.38
N MET A 12 -10.45 -1.39 -0.65
CA MET A 12 -11.83 -1.90 -0.57
C MET A 12 -11.88 -3.39 -0.25
N ALA A 13 -11.00 -4.20 -0.84
CA ALA A 13 -10.89 -5.62 -0.54
C ALA A 13 -10.50 -5.85 0.93
N ALA A 14 -9.48 -5.14 1.43
CA ALA A 14 -9.07 -5.19 2.83
C ALA A 14 -10.21 -4.79 3.78
N VAL A 15 -10.91 -3.70 3.48
CA VAL A 15 -12.07 -3.24 4.26
C VAL A 15 -13.20 -4.25 4.23
N ASN A 16 -13.47 -4.90 3.09
CA ASN A 16 -14.52 -5.91 2.98
C ASN A 16 -14.18 -7.19 3.77
N VAL A 17 -12.92 -7.62 3.78
CA VAL A 17 -12.45 -8.72 4.63
C VAL A 17 -12.67 -8.38 6.11
N VAL A 18 -12.25 -7.18 6.54
CA VAL A 18 -12.47 -6.70 7.91
C VAL A 18 -13.97 -6.64 8.25
N ARG A 19 -14.81 -6.11 7.34
CA ARG A 19 -16.27 -6.04 7.53
C ARG A 19 -16.92 -7.41 7.60
N ARG A 20 -16.41 -8.39 6.85
CA ARG A 20 -16.91 -9.77 6.87
C ARG A 20 -16.62 -10.44 8.20
N GLU A 21 -15.39 -10.37 8.69
CA GLU A 21 -15.04 -10.92 10.01
C GLU A 21 -15.81 -10.22 11.14
N ARG A 22 -16.12 -8.92 11.00
CA ARG A 22 -17.05 -8.22 11.90
C ARG A 22 -18.46 -8.78 11.88
N ARG A 23 -19.06 -8.98 10.69
CA ARG A 23 -20.42 -9.54 10.58
C ARG A 23 -20.53 -10.93 11.18
N LEU A 24 -19.42 -11.68 11.21
CA LEU A 24 -19.33 -12.99 11.84
C LEU A 24 -19.14 -12.92 13.37
N GLY A 25 -19.09 -11.72 13.97
CA GLY A 25 -18.93 -11.54 15.41
C GLY A 25 -17.54 -11.84 15.95
N ARG A 26 -16.53 -11.94 15.07
CA ARG A 26 -15.17 -12.40 15.45
C ARG A 26 -14.24 -11.27 15.89
N VAL A 27 -14.57 -10.02 15.54
CA VAL A 27 -13.77 -8.84 15.93
C VAL A 27 -14.02 -8.50 17.39
N GLY A 28 -12.96 -8.36 18.17
CA GLY A 28 -13.04 -8.15 19.62
C GLY A 28 -13.21 -9.44 20.45
N SER A 29 -13.53 -10.58 19.82
CA SER A 29 -13.72 -11.86 20.53
C SER A 29 -12.41 -12.45 21.08
N SER A 30 -11.28 -12.18 20.42
CA SER A 30 -9.97 -12.70 20.83
C SER A 30 -8.84 -11.87 20.24
N PHE A 31 -7.81 -11.62 21.05
CA PHE A 31 -6.60 -10.91 20.65
C PHE A 31 -5.95 -11.50 19.38
N TRP A 32 -5.96 -12.84 19.22
CA TRP A 32 -5.35 -13.51 18.08
C TRP A 32 -6.10 -13.27 16.77
N ILE A 33 -7.43 -13.13 16.82
CA ILE A 33 -8.24 -12.83 15.64
C ILE A 33 -7.97 -11.38 15.21
N ASP A 34 -7.97 -10.45 16.16
CA ASP A 34 -7.69 -9.04 15.88
C ASP A 34 -6.29 -8.87 15.29
N LEU A 35 -5.28 -9.55 15.85
CA LEU A 35 -3.92 -9.60 15.28
C LEU A 35 -3.93 -10.16 13.85
N GLY A 36 -4.62 -11.27 13.61
CA GLY A 36 -4.74 -11.86 12.27
C GLY A 36 -5.35 -10.92 11.24
N ILE A 37 -6.37 -10.15 11.63
CA ILE A 37 -7.00 -9.15 10.76
C ILE A 37 -6.04 -7.99 10.44
N VAL A 38 -5.30 -7.48 11.42
CA VAL A 38 -4.31 -6.42 11.19
C VAL A 38 -3.20 -6.92 10.26
N VAL A 39 -2.65 -8.11 10.52
CA VAL A 39 -1.62 -8.71 9.66
C VAL A 39 -2.12 -8.86 8.23
N ALA A 40 -3.33 -9.41 8.03
CA ALA A 40 -3.91 -9.55 6.71
C ALA A 40 -4.11 -8.21 5.99
N ALA A 41 -4.56 -7.17 6.69
CA ALA A 41 -4.74 -5.83 6.13
C ALA A 41 -3.40 -5.20 5.70
N VAL A 42 -2.37 -5.31 6.55
CA VAL A 42 -1.01 -4.81 6.27
C VAL A 42 -0.40 -5.57 5.09
N SER A 43 -0.51 -6.91 5.05
CA SER A 43 0.00 -7.72 3.94
C SER A 43 -0.69 -7.39 2.62
N CYS A 44 -2.01 -7.16 2.63
CA CYS A 44 -2.75 -6.73 1.46
C CYS A 44 -2.26 -5.35 0.95
N ALA A 45 -2.06 -4.39 1.84
CA ALA A 45 -1.53 -3.08 1.50
C ALA A 45 -0.10 -3.16 0.91
N LEU A 46 0.77 -3.98 1.53
CA LEU A 46 2.12 -4.22 1.01
C LEU A 46 2.10 -4.81 -0.40
N ALA A 47 1.25 -5.82 -0.63
CA ALA A 47 1.10 -6.42 -1.95
C ALA A 47 0.64 -5.41 -3.01
N ALA A 48 -0.30 -4.52 -2.65
CA ALA A 48 -0.74 -3.44 -3.54
C ALA A 48 0.40 -2.48 -3.90
N HIS A 49 1.21 -2.06 -2.93
CA HIS A 49 2.38 -1.23 -3.18
C HIS A 49 3.40 -1.91 -4.11
N LEU A 50 3.67 -3.20 -3.93
CA LEU A 50 4.58 -3.95 -4.80
C LEU A 50 4.06 -4.03 -6.25
N VAL A 51 2.74 -4.20 -6.43
CA VAL A 51 2.11 -4.18 -7.75
C VAL A 51 2.23 -2.80 -8.39
N GLU A 52 2.04 -1.72 -7.64
CA GLU A 52 2.20 -0.36 -8.17
C GLU A 52 3.64 -0.05 -8.57
N ILE A 53 4.61 -0.46 -7.75
CA ILE A 53 6.04 -0.36 -8.08
C ILE A 53 6.35 -1.14 -9.36
N ALA A 54 5.83 -2.37 -9.50
CA ALA A 54 6.01 -3.15 -10.72
C ALA A 54 5.41 -2.45 -11.95
N LEU A 55 4.26 -1.79 -11.82
CA LEU A 55 3.63 -1.06 -12.92
C LEU A 55 4.41 0.19 -13.33
N TRP A 56 4.98 0.92 -12.38
CA TRP A 56 5.88 2.03 -12.67
C TRP A 56 7.18 1.56 -13.33
N ALA A 57 7.76 0.46 -12.86
CA ALA A 57 8.91 -0.18 -13.50
C ALA A 57 8.62 -0.57 -14.96
N LEU A 58 7.46 -1.17 -15.21
CA LEU A 58 6.98 -1.47 -16.57
C LEU A 58 6.82 -0.21 -17.42
N LEU A 59 6.29 0.88 -16.86
CA LEU A 59 6.18 2.15 -17.55
C LEU A 59 7.56 2.68 -17.97
N PHE A 60 8.55 2.64 -17.07
CA PHE A 60 9.91 3.08 -17.41
C PHE A 60 10.58 2.21 -18.48
N MET A 61 10.33 0.90 -18.49
CA MET A 61 10.77 -0.01 -19.55
C MET A 61 10.13 0.34 -20.90
N ILE A 62 8.82 0.62 -20.92
CA ILE A 62 8.09 0.99 -22.15
C ILE A 62 8.58 2.35 -22.69
N CYS A 63 8.91 3.28 -21.80
CA CYS A 63 9.55 4.56 -22.14
C CYS A 63 10.98 4.42 -22.68
N GLY A 64 11.56 3.21 -22.65
CA GLY A 64 12.91 2.91 -23.12
C GLY A 64 14.03 3.32 -22.15
N GLU A 65 13.69 3.67 -20.91
CA GLU A 65 14.67 4.16 -19.92
C GLU A 65 15.53 3.02 -19.35
N PHE A 66 14.93 1.84 -19.20
CA PHE A 66 15.62 0.64 -18.71
C PHE A 66 15.44 -0.51 -19.70
N SER A 67 16.48 -1.34 -19.82
CA SER A 67 16.47 -2.57 -20.64
C SER A 67 16.18 -3.83 -19.83
N ALA A 68 16.33 -3.78 -18.50
CA ALA A 68 16.13 -4.92 -17.60
C ALA A 68 15.11 -4.57 -16.51
N PHE A 69 14.10 -5.44 -16.34
CA PHE A 69 13.02 -5.24 -15.36
C PHE A 69 13.54 -5.10 -13.92
N GLY A 70 14.58 -5.85 -13.54
CA GLY A 70 15.16 -5.76 -12.20
C GLY A 70 15.70 -4.36 -11.86
N ASN A 71 16.36 -3.71 -12.82
CA ASN A 71 16.87 -2.34 -12.63
C ASN A 71 15.72 -1.33 -12.60
N ALA A 72 14.72 -1.49 -13.47
CA ALA A 72 13.53 -0.63 -13.48
C ALA A 72 12.73 -0.75 -12.18
N PHE A 73 12.57 -1.98 -11.65
CA PHE A 73 11.88 -2.25 -10.40
C PHE A 73 12.65 -1.69 -9.21
N ASN A 74 13.97 -1.83 -9.17
CA ASN A 74 14.79 -1.24 -8.13
C ASN A 74 14.69 0.30 -8.13
N HIS A 75 14.82 0.93 -9.31
CA HIS A 75 14.67 2.37 -9.45
C HIS A 75 13.28 2.84 -9.01
N SER A 76 12.23 2.20 -9.51
CA SER A 76 10.85 2.47 -9.13
C SER A 76 10.63 2.29 -7.63
N ALA A 77 11.13 1.23 -7.01
CA ALA A 77 10.97 0.99 -5.57
C ALA A 77 11.61 2.11 -4.73
N VAL A 78 12.85 2.48 -5.05
CA VAL A 78 13.59 3.56 -4.35
C VAL A 78 12.87 4.89 -4.50
N ASN A 79 12.36 5.19 -5.69
CA ASN A 79 11.72 6.46 -5.98
C ASN A 79 10.28 6.52 -5.41
N TYR A 80 9.48 5.48 -5.60
CA TYR A 80 8.12 5.33 -5.06
C TYR A 80 8.09 5.37 -3.53
N THR A 81 9.09 4.77 -2.86
CA THR A 81 9.19 4.83 -1.39
C THR A 81 9.79 6.13 -0.88
N THR A 82 10.06 7.11 -1.76
CA THR A 82 10.70 8.40 -1.44
C THR A 82 12.07 8.29 -0.80
N LEU A 83 12.70 7.10 -0.88
CA LEU A 83 14.06 6.88 -0.40
C LEU A 83 15.06 7.78 -1.16
N GLY A 84 14.78 7.99 -2.44
CA GLY A 84 15.60 8.80 -3.34
C GLY A 84 16.82 8.02 -3.83
N ASN A 85 17.23 8.31 -5.06
CA ASN A 85 18.42 7.71 -5.66
C ASN A 85 19.36 8.84 -6.08
N ASP A 86 20.61 8.76 -5.62
CA ASP A 86 21.68 9.70 -5.91
C ASP A 86 22.43 9.36 -7.21
N ASN A 87 22.32 8.11 -7.66
CA ASN A 87 23.14 7.56 -8.75
C ASN A 87 22.40 7.40 -10.09
N VAL A 88 21.09 7.60 -10.15
CA VAL A 88 20.29 7.38 -11.36
C VAL A 88 19.46 8.62 -11.67
N ILE A 89 19.84 9.32 -12.73
CA ILE A 89 19.11 10.47 -13.26
C ILE A 89 18.41 10.04 -14.55
N MET A 90 17.09 10.06 -14.54
CA MET A 90 16.30 9.76 -15.74
C MET A 90 16.63 10.74 -16.87
N SER A 91 16.54 10.26 -18.11
CA SER A 91 16.71 11.07 -19.30
C SER A 91 15.79 12.32 -19.30
N PRO A 92 16.20 13.43 -19.95
CA PRO A 92 15.46 14.69 -19.90
C PRO A 92 13.98 14.57 -20.29
N SER A 93 13.67 13.66 -21.21
CA SER A 93 12.32 13.37 -21.71
C SER A 93 11.39 12.81 -20.62
N TRP A 94 11.94 12.09 -19.64
CA TRP A 94 11.16 11.34 -18.65
C TRP A 94 11.41 11.79 -17.20
N ARG A 95 12.27 12.79 -16.98
CA ARG A 95 12.67 13.29 -15.66
C ARG A 95 11.51 13.68 -14.74
N LEU A 96 10.37 14.13 -15.30
CA LEU A 96 9.19 14.50 -14.51
C LEU A 96 8.45 13.28 -13.93
N LEU A 97 8.62 12.09 -14.50
CA LEU A 97 7.97 10.87 -14.01
C LEU A 97 8.51 10.45 -12.63
N GLY A 98 9.79 10.72 -12.35
CA GLY A 98 10.38 10.43 -11.04
C GLY A 98 9.64 11.12 -9.88
N PRO A 99 9.60 12.46 -9.84
CA PRO A 99 8.84 13.17 -8.80
C PRO A 99 7.35 12.81 -8.73
N LEU A 100 6.73 12.51 -9.88
CA LEU A 100 5.32 12.09 -9.93
C LEU A 100 5.10 10.70 -9.31
N GLU A 101 5.98 9.74 -9.58
CA GLU A 101 5.93 8.43 -8.95
C GLU A 101 6.14 8.53 -7.44
N ALA A 102 7.12 9.32 -6.99
CA ALA A 102 7.39 9.55 -5.57
C ALA A 102 6.16 10.17 -4.86
N ALA A 103 5.54 11.18 -5.47
CA ALA A 103 4.31 11.78 -4.95
C ALA A 103 3.14 10.78 -4.91
N ASN A 104 2.98 9.96 -5.96
CA ASN A 104 1.98 8.90 -5.99
C ASN A 104 2.20 7.89 -4.86
N GLY A 105 3.45 7.43 -4.67
CA GLY A 105 3.80 6.50 -3.60
C GLY A 105 3.50 7.07 -2.22
N ALA A 106 3.91 8.32 -1.95
CA ALA A 106 3.62 9.00 -0.69
C ALA A 106 2.11 9.08 -0.39
N LEU A 107 1.29 9.42 -1.39
CA LEU A 107 -0.17 9.47 -1.23
C LEU A 107 -0.75 8.08 -0.91
N MET A 108 -0.32 7.04 -1.63
CA MET A 108 -0.84 5.69 -1.42
C MET A 108 -0.41 5.13 -0.05
N PHE A 109 0.83 5.36 0.39
CA PHE A 109 1.27 5.02 1.74
C PHE A 109 0.43 5.74 2.81
N GLY A 110 0.07 7.01 2.57
CA GLY A 110 -0.84 7.76 3.43
C GLY A 110 -2.21 7.10 3.55
N VAL A 111 -2.79 6.66 2.43
CA VAL A 111 -4.09 5.95 2.40
C VAL A 111 -4.01 4.61 3.14
N SER A 112 -2.97 3.80 2.88
CA SER A 112 -2.72 2.54 3.59
C SER A 112 -2.62 2.76 5.10
N THR A 113 -1.87 3.76 5.53
CA THR A 113 -1.68 4.10 6.95
C THR A 113 -2.99 4.51 7.60
N ALA A 114 -3.78 5.38 6.95
CA ALA A 114 -5.08 5.79 7.45
C ALA A 114 -6.07 4.62 7.59
N MET A 115 -6.06 3.69 6.64
CA MET A 115 -6.87 2.48 6.68
C MET A 115 -6.46 1.58 7.85
N ILE A 116 -5.17 1.28 8.00
CA ILE A 116 -4.64 0.43 9.08
C ILE A 116 -4.96 1.08 10.44
N PHE A 117 -4.73 2.38 10.58
CA PHE A 117 -5.06 3.12 11.78
C PHE A 117 -6.55 3.00 12.13
N THR A 118 -7.44 3.14 11.14
CA THR A 118 -8.89 2.98 11.33
C THR A 118 -9.24 1.55 11.79
N VAL A 119 -8.59 0.53 11.26
CA VAL A 119 -8.80 -0.88 11.67
C VAL A 119 -8.40 -1.06 13.14
N ILE A 120 -7.20 -0.62 13.51
CA ILE A 120 -6.66 -0.74 14.88
C ILE A 120 -7.52 0.05 15.87
N GLN A 121 -7.84 1.32 15.56
CA GLN A 121 -8.63 2.18 16.44
C GLN A 121 -9.97 1.53 16.78
N ARG A 122 -10.62 0.88 15.81
CA ARG A 122 -11.90 0.24 16.05
C ARG A 122 -11.79 -1.05 16.88
N MET A 123 -10.68 -1.78 16.81
CA MET A 123 -10.43 -2.95 17.67
C MET A 123 -10.21 -2.52 19.12
N VAL A 124 -9.44 -1.44 19.31
CA VAL A 124 -9.21 -0.84 20.62
C VAL A 124 -10.53 -0.42 21.26
N GLN A 125 -11.41 0.28 20.50
CA GLN A 125 -12.72 0.71 21.01
C GLN A 125 -13.63 -0.45 21.44
N THR A 126 -13.69 -1.55 20.67
CA THR A 126 -14.48 -2.73 21.07
C THR A 126 -13.97 -3.36 22.35
N ARG A 127 -12.64 -3.47 22.51
CA ARG A 127 -12.04 -4.06 23.71
C ARG A 127 -12.22 -3.22 24.98
N TYR A 128 -12.28 -1.90 24.86
CA TYR A 128 -12.57 -1.02 26.00
C TYR A 128 -14.03 -1.07 26.45
N VAL A 129 -14.97 -1.40 25.57
CA VAL A 129 -16.37 -1.64 25.95
C VAL A 129 -16.47 -2.94 26.77
N ASP A 130 -15.78 -4.01 26.36
CA ASP A 130 -15.77 -5.28 27.09
C ASP A 130 -15.13 -5.20 28.50
N LEU A 131 -14.28 -4.21 28.77
CA LEU A 131 -13.67 -4.01 30.10
C LEU A 131 -14.56 -3.21 31.07
N ARG A 132 -15.68 -2.65 30.61
CA ARG A 132 -16.62 -1.87 31.43
C ARG A 132 -17.83 -2.68 31.91
N GLU A 133 -18.02 -3.89 31.37
CA GLU A 133 -19.01 -4.86 31.83
C GLU A 133 -18.38 -5.85 32.83
#